data_AF-A0A349HSA4-F1
#
_entry.id   AF-A0A349HSA4-F1
#
_cell.length_a   1.000
_cell.length_b   1.000
_cell.length_c   1.000
_cell.angle_alpha   90.00
_cell.angle_beta   90.00
_cell.angle_gamma   90.00
#
_symmetry.space_group_name_H-M   'P 1'
#
loop_
_entity.id
_entity.type
_entity.pdbx_description
1 polymer ?
#
loop_
_entity_poly.entity_id
_entity_poly.type
_entity_poly.pdbx_seq_one_letter_code
_entity_poly.pdbx_strand_id
1 'polypeptide(L)'
;EGKMNWTEVSIYTTTNGIEIINGGLLKLNINDAVIEDAGVYDEFLNYETLNWDYFDEDLKRMKDIESCIKVYLADNNQGRELLNKIYEFIEELKKDNMNIDLGNLRVETRIINDE
;
A
#
# COMPACT_ATOMS: atom_id res chain seq x y z
N GLU A 1 -8.53 9.97 27.70
CA GLU A 1 -7.43 9.07 27.32
C GLU A 1 -6.43 9.82 26.42
N GLY A 2 -5.18 9.35 26.32
CA GLY A 2 -4.21 9.91 25.38
C GLY A 2 -4.51 9.42 23.96
N LYS A 3 -4.71 10.34 23.02
CA LYS A 3 -4.91 10.02 21.60
C LYS A 3 -3.65 9.37 21.04
N MET A 4 -3.81 8.31 20.25
CA MET A 4 -2.71 7.64 19.58
C MET A 4 -2.62 8.17 18.16
N ASN A 5 -1.45 8.66 17.79
CA ASN A 5 -1.13 8.96 16.40
C ASN A 5 -0.61 7.68 15.73
N TRP A 6 -0.96 7.53 14.47
CA TRP A 6 -0.51 6.44 13.61
C TRP A 6 0.25 7.03 12.44
N THR A 7 1.32 6.36 12.03
CA THR A 7 2.00 6.61 10.76
C THR A 7 1.44 5.63 9.74
N GLU A 8 0.62 6.12 8.82
CA GLU A 8 0.29 5.40 7.60
C GLU A 8 1.52 5.42 6.70
N VAL A 9 1.91 4.24 6.21
CA VAL A 9 3.02 4.06 5.28
C VAL A 9 2.46 3.45 4.02
N SER A 10 2.50 4.20 2.91
CA SER A 10 2.05 3.74 1.60
C SER A 10 3.27 3.36 0.76
N ILE A 11 3.32 2.10 0.31
CA ILE A 11 4.36 1.55 -0.54
C ILE A 11 3.77 1.32 -1.93
N TYR A 12 4.13 2.17 -2.87
CA TYR A 12 3.65 2.11 -4.25
C TYR A 12 4.45 1.12 -5.07
N THR A 13 3.74 0.33 -5.86
CA THR A 13 4.32 -0.73 -6.67
C THR A 13 3.41 -1.03 -7.87
N THR A 14 3.70 -2.09 -8.62
CA THR A 14 2.80 -2.66 -9.62
C THR A 14 1.92 -3.73 -8.98
N THR A 15 0.86 -4.14 -9.66
CA THR A 15 0.07 -5.34 -9.31
C THR A 15 0.96 -6.56 -9.02
N ASN A 16 2.00 -6.78 -9.84
CA ASN A 16 2.93 -7.91 -9.67
C ASN A 16 3.81 -7.79 -8.41
N GLY A 17 4.06 -6.57 -7.94
CA GLY A 17 4.90 -6.31 -6.77
C GLY A 17 4.17 -6.44 -5.43
N ILE A 18 2.84 -6.40 -5.41
CA ILE A 18 2.01 -6.46 -4.20
C ILE A 18 2.36 -7.70 -3.36
N GLU A 19 2.31 -8.90 -3.95
CA GLU A 19 2.58 -10.14 -3.22
C GLU A 19 4.02 -10.22 -2.68
N ILE A 20 4.99 -9.67 -3.42
CA ILE A 20 6.40 -9.66 -3.01
C ILE A 20 6.59 -8.75 -1.80
N ILE A 21 6.02 -7.55 -1.85
CA ILE A 21 6.09 -6.58 -0.74
C ILE A 21 5.34 -7.11 0.47
N ASN A 22 4.13 -7.65 0.29
CA ASN A 22 3.34 -8.24 1.37
C ASN A 22 4.11 -9.37 2.07
N GLY A 23 4.72 -10.28 1.30
CA GLY A 23 5.58 -11.34 1.85
C GLY A 23 6.79 -10.81 2.63
N GLY A 24 7.37 -9.67 2.22
CA GLY A 24 8.42 -8.98 2.96
C GLY A 24 7.92 -8.37 4.27
N LEU A 25 6.76 -7.71 4.25
CA LEU A 25 6.13 -7.13 5.44
C LEU A 25 5.79 -8.20 6.49
N LEU A 26 5.29 -9.36 6.07
CA LEU A 26 5.05 -10.49 6.97
C LEU A 26 6.32 -10.95 7.70
N LYS A 27 7.48 -10.96 7.02
CA LYS A 27 8.78 -11.28 7.65
C LYS A 27 9.22 -10.22 8.67
N LEU A 28 8.76 -8.98 8.52
CA LEU A 28 8.96 -7.89 9.49
C LEU A 28 7.96 -7.95 10.67
N ASN A 29 7.11 -8.99 10.73
CA ASN A 29 5.98 -9.13 11.67
C ASN A 29 4.89 -8.07 11.50
N ILE A 30 4.73 -7.54 10.27
CA ILE A 30 3.62 -6.67 9.91
C ILE A 30 2.58 -7.53 9.20
N ASN A 31 1.53 -7.91 9.94
CA ASN A 31 0.53 -8.87 9.46
C ASN A 31 -0.74 -8.23 8.90
N ASP A 32 -0.98 -6.96 9.25
CA ASP A 32 -2.14 -6.20 8.81
C ASP A 32 -1.69 -5.14 7.80
N ALA A 33 -2.24 -5.24 6.58
CA ALA A 33 -1.99 -4.34 5.48
C ALA A 33 -3.27 -4.11 4.68
N VAL A 34 -3.43 -2.90 4.14
CA VAL A 34 -4.48 -2.56 3.18
C VAL A 34 -3.86 -2.62 1.78
N ILE A 35 -4.52 -3.34 0.87
CA ILE A 35 -4.07 -3.49 -0.51
C ILE A 35 -4.99 -2.66 -1.40
N GLU A 36 -4.40 -1.76 -2.17
CA GLU A 36 -5.08 -1.06 -3.26
C GLU A 36 -4.42 -1.51 -4.56
N ASP A 37 -5.14 -2.22 -5.43
CA ASP A 37 -4.59 -2.77 -6.66
C ASP A 37 -5.36 -2.29 -7.89
N ALA A 38 -4.73 -1.41 -8.68
CA ALA A 38 -5.27 -0.85 -9.91
C ALA A 38 -5.72 -1.93 -10.91
N GLY A 39 -5.01 -3.06 -11.00
CA GLY A 39 -5.35 -4.15 -11.91
C GLY A 39 -6.70 -4.80 -11.60
N VAL A 40 -6.97 -5.03 -10.30
CA VAL A 40 -8.26 -5.57 -9.84
C VAL A 40 -9.39 -4.56 -10.04
N TYR A 41 -9.12 -3.26 -9.87
CA TYR A 41 -10.10 -2.20 -10.14
C TYR A 41 -10.49 -2.11 -11.62
N ASP A 42 -9.53 -2.19 -12.54
CA ASP A 42 -9.80 -2.19 -13.98
C ASP A 42 -10.63 -3.42 -14.41
N GLU A 43 -10.34 -4.60 -13.85
CA GLU A 43 -11.15 -5.80 -14.08
C GLU A 43 -12.59 -5.63 -13.57
N PHE A 44 -12.76 -5.01 -12.39
CA PHE A 44 -14.07 -4.73 -11.81
C PHE A 44 -14.91 -3.77 -12.67
N LEU A 45 -14.32 -2.68 -13.16
CA LEU A 45 -14.98 -1.68 -14.01
C LEU A 45 -15.41 -2.25 -15.38
N ASN A 46 -14.62 -3.15 -15.94
CA ASN A 46 -14.87 -3.73 -17.27
C ASN A 46 -15.83 -4.94 -17.23
N TYR A 47 -16.33 -5.33 -16.05
CA TYR A 47 -17.31 -6.40 -15.94
C TYR A 47 -18.68 -5.94 -16.49
N GLU A 48 -19.03 -6.42 -17.70
CA GLU A 48 -20.15 -5.98 -18.57
C GLU A 48 -21.58 -6.08 -17.98
N THR A 49 -21.76 -6.35 -16.69
CA THR A 49 -23.08 -6.64 -16.09
C THR A 49 -23.54 -5.67 -15.00
N LEU A 50 -22.75 -4.64 -14.65
CA LEU A 50 -23.12 -3.66 -13.64
C LEU A 50 -23.69 -2.37 -14.26
N ASN A 51 -24.89 -1.97 -13.80
CA ASN A 51 -25.51 -0.71 -14.18
C ASN A 51 -24.89 0.41 -13.33
N TRP A 52 -23.85 1.07 -13.86
CA TRP A 52 -22.98 1.99 -13.12
C TRP A 52 -23.57 3.39 -12.86
N ASP A 53 -24.81 3.65 -13.31
CA ASP A 53 -25.51 4.94 -13.17
C ASP A 53 -25.67 5.43 -11.71
N TYR A 54 -25.41 4.57 -10.70
CA TYR A 54 -25.52 4.90 -9.28
C TYR A 54 -24.20 5.31 -8.59
N PHE A 55 -23.04 5.25 -9.26
CA PHE A 55 -21.72 5.43 -8.63
C PHE A 55 -20.84 6.49 -9.34
N ASP A 56 -21.35 7.69 -9.59
CA ASP A 56 -20.76 8.58 -10.61
C ASP A 56 -19.56 9.45 -10.14
N GLU A 57 -19.21 9.50 -8.85
CA GLU A 57 -18.05 10.27 -8.34
C GLU A 57 -16.91 9.41 -7.77
N ASP A 58 -17.22 8.41 -6.94
CA ASP A 58 -16.19 7.55 -6.33
C ASP A 58 -15.52 6.62 -7.36
N LEU A 59 -16.24 6.14 -8.38
CA LEU A 59 -15.65 5.35 -9.48
C LEU A 59 -14.69 6.17 -10.36
N LYS A 60 -14.91 7.49 -10.49
CA LYS A 60 -14.00 8.34 -11.26
C LYS A 60 -12.68 8.54 -10.53
N ARG A 61 -12.70 8.68 -9.20
CA ARG A 61 -11.49 8.71 -8.36
C ARG A 61 -10.72 7.39 -8.38
N MET A 62 -11.42 6.28 -8.64
CA MET A 62 -10.80 4.95 -8.71
C MET A 62 -9.90 4.72 -9.93
N LYS A 63 -10.04 5.52 -11.00
CA LYS A 63 -9.20 5.39 -12.21
C LYS A 63 -7.76 5.89 -12.03
N ASP A 64 -7.51 6.72 -11.03
CA ASP A 64 -6.21 7.33 -10.78
C ASP A 64 -5.48 6.69 -9.58
N ILE A 65 -5.96 5.56 -9.07
CA ILE A 65 -5.32 4.88 -7.92
C ILE A 65 -4.10 4.11 -8.43
N GLU A 66 -2.92 4.49 -7.97
CA GLU A 66 -1.70 3.68 -8.15
C GLU A 66 -1.76 2.44 -7.23
N SER A 67 -1.32 1.28 -7.72
CA SER A 67 -1.24 0.08 -6.89
C SER A 67 -0.29 0.30 -5.70
N CYS A 68 -0.77 0.05 -4.48
CA CYS A 68 0.03 0.22 -3.28
C CYS A 68 -0.39 -0.73 -2.14
N ILE A 69 0.54 -0.93 -1.22
CA ILE A 69 0.29 -1.55 0.08
C ILE A 69 0.42 -0.47 1.16
N LYS A 70 -0.59 -0.37 2.02
CA LYS A 70 -0.60 0.54 3.17
C LYS A 70 -0.52 -0.24 4.48
N VAL A 71 0.34 0.22 5.38
CA VAL A 71 0.45 -0.31 6.75
C VAL A 71 0.37 0.84 7.75
N TYR A 72 -0.12 0.55 8.96
CA TYR A 72 -0.30 1.55 10.01
C TYR A 72 0.60 1.22 11.18
N LEU A 73 1.53 2.10 11.47
CA LEU A 73 2.50 1.94 12.53
C LEU A 73 2.17 2.89 13.68
N ALA A 74 2.22 2.39 14.91
CA ALA A 74 2.11 3.22 16.09
C ALA A 74 3.14 4.37 16.07
N ASP A 75 2.76 5.62 16.37
CA ASP A 75 3.72 6.71 16.54
C ASP A 75 4.47 6.60 17.89
N ASN A 76 5.32 5.58 17.98
CA ASN A 76 6.17 5.30 19.12
C ASN A 76 7.53 4.75 18.62
N ASN A 77 8.43 4.40 19.55
CA ASN A 77 9.76 3.90 19.19
C ASN A 77 9.69 2.62 18.35
N GLN A 78 8.79 1.69 18.68
CA GLN A 78 8.64 0.44 17.96
C GLN A 78 8.14 0.66 16.53
N GLY A 79 7.17 1.54 16.33
CA GLY A 79 6.68 1.88 14.99
C GLY A 79 7.74 2.62 14.16
N ARG A 80 8.54 3.50 14.77
CA ARG A 80 9.69 4.13 14.08
C ARG A 80 10.75 3.11 13.67
N GLU A 81 11.03 2.11 14.50
CA GLU A 81 11.95 1.02 14.15
C GLU A 81 11.40 0.16 13.00
N LEU A 82 10.11 -0.16 13.00
CA LEU A 82 9.46 -0.86 11.89
C LEU A 82 9.50 -0.06 10.60
N LEU A 83 9.26 1.26 10.66
CA LEU A 83 9.36 2.14 9.50
C LEU A 83 10.77 2.11 8.89
N ASN A 84 11.83 2.16 9.70
CA ASN A 84 13.20 2.05 9.22
C ASN A 84 13.45 0.70 8.53
N LYS A 85 12.95 -0.40 9.10
CA LYS A 85 13.05 -1.74 8.48
C LYS A 85 12.32 -1.82 7.14
N ILE A 86 11.18 -1.15 7.00
CA ILE A 86 10.47 -1.04 5.72
C ILE A 86 11.35 -0.30 4.71
N TYR A 87 11.94 0.85 5.08
CA TYR A 87 12.84 1.56 4.18
C TYR A 87 14.04 0.72 3.75
N GLU A 88 14.69 0.02 4.69
CA GLU A 88 15.80 -0.89 4.39
C GLU A 88 15.38 -1.99 3.42
N PHE A 89 14.27 -2.68 3.69
CA PHE A 89 13.71 -3.71 2.81
C PHE A 89 13.42 -3.19 1.40
N ILE A 90 12.83 -2.01 1.27
CA ILE A 90 12.51 -1.43 -0.05
C ILE A 90 13.78 -1.03 -0.80
N GLU A 91 14.79 -0.48 -0.11
CA GLU A 91 16.07 -0.15 -0.73
C GLU A 91 16.88 -1.39 -1.13
N GLU A 92 16.69 -2.52 -0.45
CA GLU A 92 17.21 -3.83 -0.88
C GLU A 92 16.51 -4.30 -2.15
N LEU A 93 15.17 -4.27 -2.18
CA LEU A 93 14.40 -4.66 -3.37
C LEU A 93 14.75 -3.84 -4.62
N LYS A 94 15.03 -2.54 -4.48
CA LYS A 94 15.48 -1.68 -5.60
C LYS A 94 16.83 -2.09 -6.17
N LYS A 95 17.70 -2.73 -5.37
CA LYS A 95 19.03 -3.20 -5.79
C LYS A 95 18.98 -4.61 -6.35
N ASP A 96 17.98 -5.39 -5.95
CA ASP A 96 17.77 -6.72 -6.48
C ASP A 96 17.34 -6.64 -7.95
N ASN A 97 18.17 -7.20 -8.84
CA ASN A 97 17.86 -7.31 -10.27
C ASN A 97 16.86 -8.46 -10.51
N MET A 98 15.66 -8.31 -9.97
CA MET A 98 14.55 -9.23 -10.22
C MET A 98 14.08 -9.06 -11.68
N ASN A 99 13.74 -10.17 -12.33
CA ASN A 99 13.10 -10.13 -13.66
C ASN A 99 11.58 -9.80 -13.58
N ILE A 100 11.18 -9.10 -12.53
CA ILE A 100 9.80 -8.73 -12.23
C ILE A 100 9.77 -7.21 -12.11
N ASP A 101 8.83 -6.57 -12.80
CA ASP A 101 8.62 -5.14 -12.69
C ASP A 101 7.89 -4.82 -11.38
N LEU A 102 8.61 -4.20 -10.45
CA LEU A 102 8.10 -3.75 -9.15
C LEU A 102 7.67 -2.27 -9.16
N GLY A 103 7.81 -1.58 -10.29
CA GLY A 103 7.53 -0.15 -10.41
C GLY A 103 8.58 0.71 -9.69
N ASN A 104 8.17 1.89 -9.23
CA ASN A 104 9.09 2.88 -8.65
C ASN A 104 9.47 2.61 -7.18
N LEU A 105 8.76 1.70 -6.49
CA LEU A 105 8.96 1.38 -5.08
C LEU A 105 9.03 2.64 -4.20
N ARG A 106 8.15 3.62 -4.48
CA ARG A 106 8.02 4.86 -3.71
C ARG A 106 7.36 4.55 -2.36
N VAL A 107 7.91 5.13 -1.29
CA VAL A 107 7.33 5.05 0.06
C VAL A 107 6.91 6.44 0.49
N GLU A 108 5.65 6.60 0.86
CA GLU A 108 5.10 7.84 1.43
C GLU A 108 4.58 7.60 2.83
N THR A 109 4.67 8.61 3.68
CA THR A 109 4.17 8.55 5.05
C THR A 109 3.21 9.69 5.35
N ARG A 110 2.19 9.38 6.13
CA ARG A 110 1.20 10.35 6.61
C ARG A 110 0.90 10.08 8.07
N ILE A 111 0.80 11.14 8.88
CA ILE A 111 0.31 11.02 10.24
C ILE A 111 -1.22 11.04 10.23
N ILE A 112 -1.82 10.06 10.91
CA ILE A 112 -3.25 9.91 11.11
C ILE A 112 -3.52 9.96 12.60
N ASN A 113 -4.56 10.70 12.98
CA ASN A 113 -5.02 10.77 14.35
C ASN A 113 -6.28 9.93 14.47
N ASP A 114 -6.36 9.04 15.45
CA ASP A 114 -7.67 8.51 15.88
C ASP A 114 -8.46 9.70 16.47
N GLU A 115 -9.61 10.04 15.86
CA GLU A 115 -10.48 11.13 16.34
C GLU A 115 -11.13 10.82 17.68
#